data_AF-A0A397HKN4-F1
#
_entry.id   AF-A0A397HKN4-F1
#
_cell.length_a   1.000
_cell.length_b   1.000
_cell.length_c   1.000
_cell.angle_alpha   90.00
_cell.angle_beta   90.00
_cell.angle_gamma   90.00
#
_symmetry.space_group_name_H-M   'P 1'
#
loop_
_entity.id
_entity.type
_entity.pdbx_description
1 polymer ?
#
loop_
_entity_poly.entity_id
_entity_poly.type
_entity_poly.pdbx_seq_one_letter_code
_entity_poly.pdbx_strand_id
1 'polypeptide(L)'
;MEDPIAWEVYASQKQQGRSGWRSIAATLGRQLSTTPEHLSRVLYIPRHDGTTSHLPLYDISSRYFEAIGDAPIGSSKYTVSLGMMKRPKGDGTDHIPVAYIVNFTAGDKDKVVGTVEYRVQPDSTVADNAEVEMTIGKTEEEACSIKVNGNSAQPIDPVTVGISYPIPPSETKVGKVKHPYFHFRLPFESKMTQFDWQVHPVEHGPLRYTLVRLPEETADESSTEPKAEIHAIYHHIGLGVSMSVSHSEGVLLLPPCADPKSEAMIVASVLGMLWRLRGLDGGKGTKEAEKTTKKHRFGSVKKILNGGS
;
A
#
# COMPACT_ATOMS: atom_id res chain seq x y z
N MET A 1 23.49 -48.89 -0.95
CA MET A 1 22.09 -49.33 -1.09
C MET A 1 21.30 -48.36 -0.23
N GLU A 2 20.79 -47.28 -0.85
CA GLU A 2 20.12 -46.18 -0.15
C GLU A 2 18.73 -46.64 0.30
N ASP A 3 18.39 -46.36 1.56
CA ASP A 3 17.17 -46.86 2.21
C ASP A 3 15.94 -46.05 1.77
N PRO A 4 15.01 -46.63 0.99
CA PRO A 4 13.85 -45.91 0.46
C PRO A 4 12.89 -45.40 1.56
N ILE A 5 12.94 -46.00 2.75
CA ILE A 5 12.12 -45.62 3.91
C ILE A 5 12.58 -44.27 4.48
N ALA A 6 13.88 -43.98 4.42
CA ALA A 6 14.42 -42.70 4.90
C ALA A 6 13.92 -41.51 4.07
N TRP A 7 13.70 -41.70 2.77
CA TRP A 7 13.17 -40.66 1.88
C TRP A 7 11.68 -40.39 2.13
N GLU A 8 10.88 -41.43 2.37
CA GLU A 8 9.45 -41.30 2.69
C GLU A 8 9.22 -40.64 4.05
N VAL A 9 10.03 -40.97 5.07
CA VAL A 9 9.96 -40.33 6.39
C VAL A 9 10.37 -38.86 6.32
N TYR A 10 11.43 -38.54 5.57
CA TYR A 10 11.86 -37.16 5.35
C TYR A 10 10.81 -36.33 4.57
N ALA A 11 10.23 -36.91 3.51
CA ALA A 11 9.17 -36.27 2.74
C ALA A 11 7.89 -36.06 3.56
N SER A 12 7.51 -37.04 4.39
CA SER A 12 6.35 -36.99 5.29
C SER A 12 6.51 -35.94 6.39
N GLN A 13 7.68 -35.84 7.04
CA GLN A 13 7.95 -34.78 8.02
C GLN A 13 7.94 -33.38 7.37
N LYS A 14 8.44 -33.27 6.14
CA LYS A 14 8.38 -32.01 5.37
C LYS A 14 6.95 -31.65 4.95
N GLN A 15 6.09 -32.63 4.70
CA GLN A 15 4.65 -32.42 4.46
C GLN A 15 3.89 -32.05 5.75
N GLN A 16 4.22 -32.65 6.90
CA GLN A 16 3.65 -32.27 8.20
C GLN A 16 4.05 -30.84 8.62
N GLY A 17 5.28 -30.41 8.34
CA GLY A 17 5.68 -29.02 8.50
C GLY A 17 4.96 -28.05 7.56
N ARG A 18 4.57 -28.50 6.36
CA ARG A 18 3.80 -27.73 5.36
C ARG A 18 2.31 -27.61 5.71
N SER A 19 1.75 -28.48 6.55
CA SER A 19 0.34 -28.41 7.00
C SER A 19 0.19 -27.84 8.41
N GLY A 20 1.19 -27.98 9.28
CA GLY A 20 1.16 -27.48 10.66
C GLY A 20 0.99 -25.96 10.77
N TRP A 21 1.63 -25.19 9.87
CA TRP A 21 1.47 -23.72 9.87
C TRP A 21 0.05 -23.30 9.50
N ARG A 22 -0.66 -24.06 8.65
CA ARG A 22 -2.06 -23.76 8.29
C ARG A 22 -2.99 -23.94 9.48
N SER A 23 -2.77 -24.99 10.27
CA SER A 23 -3.54 -25.27 11.49
C SER A 23 -3.33 -24.19 12.56
N ILE A 24 -2.08 -23.77 12.79
CA ILE A 24 -1.76 -22.69 13.74
C ILE A 24 -2.30 -21.34 13.24
N ALA A 25 -2.14 -21.05 11.94
CA ALA A 25 -2.67 -19.84 11.31
C ALA A 25 -4.20 -19.79 11.47
N ALA A 26 -4.92 -20.86 11.14
CA ALA A 26 -6.36 -20.95 11.27
C ALA A 26 -6.83 -20.73 12.72
N THR A 27 -6.10 -21.28 13.71
CA THR A 27 -6.41 -21.09 15.14
C THR A 27 -6.27 -19.61 15.56
N LEU A 28 -5.40 -18.85 14.89
CA LEU A 28 -5.21 -17.42 15.10
C LEU A 28 -6.12 -16.55 14.21
N GLY A 29 -7.08 -17.16 13.49
CA GLY A 29 -7.95 -16.45 12.53
C GLY A 29 -7.23 -16.05 11.23
N ARG A 30 -5.99 -16.48 11.01
CA ARG A 30 -5.21 -16.14 9.82
C ARG A 30 -5.68 -16.96 8.63
N GLN A 31 -5.90 -16.29 7.51
CA GLN A 31 -6.28 -16.87 6.23
C GLN A 31 -5.17 -16.61 5.20
N LEU A 32 -3.99 -17.17 5.46
CA LEU A 32 -2.85 -16.97 4.57
C LEU A 32 -2.98 -17.87 3.34
N SER A 33 -2.84 -17.26 2.16
CA SER A 33 -2.79 -17.94 0.88
C SER A 33 -1.45 -17.67 0.20
N THR A 34 -1.07 -18.51 -0.74
CA THR A 34 -0.02 -18.16 -1.72
C THR A 34 -0.47 -16.98 -2.58
N THR A 35 0.47 -16.42 -3.34
CA THR A 35 0.16 -15.43 -4.37
C THR A 35 -0.92 -15.98 -5.31
N PRO A 36 -2.05 -15.27 -5.50
CA PRO A 36 -3.05 -15.66 -6.49
C PRO A 36 -2.43 -15.77 -7.88
N GLU A 37 -2.77 -16.83 -8.62
CA GLU A 37 -2.13 -17.17 -9.89
C GLU A 37 -2.26 -16.07 -10.95
N HIS A 38 -3.38 -15.35 -10.94
CA HIS A 38 -3.62 -14.25 -11.87
C HIS A 38 -2.80 -13.00 -11.56
N LEU A 39 -2.20 -12.87 -10.36
CA LEU A 39 -1.33 -11.75 -9.99
C LEU A 39 0.13 -12.05 -10.35
N SER A 40 0.42 -12.12 -11.64
CA SER A 40 1.72 -12.54 -12.17
C SER A 40 2.72 -11.41 -12.41
N ARG A 41 2.31 -10.15 -12.22
CA ARG A 41 3.17 -8.96 -12.38
C ARG A 41 3.49 -8.37 -11.01
N VAL A 42 4.75 -8.01 -10.78
CA VAL A 42 5.19 -7.47 -9.48
C VAL A 42 6.04 -6.24 -9.66
N LEU A 43 5.56 -5.12 -9.14
CA LEU A 43 6.28 -3.85 -9.09
C LEU A 43 6.92 -3.69 -7.71
N TYR A 44 8.23 -3.42 -7.69
CA TYR A 44 8.92 -2.94 -6.52
C TYR A 44 8.71 -1.44 -6.37
N ILE A 45 8.25 -1.02 -5.19
CA ILE A 45 8.12 0.37 -4.78
C ILE A 45 9.28 0.66 -3.81
N PRO A 46 10.31 1.42 -4.25
CA PRO A 46 11.41 1.80 -3.38
C PRO A 46 10.96 2.57 -2.14
N ARG A 47 11.85 2.60 -1.16
CA ARG A 47 11.69 3.42 0.03
C ARG A 47 11.44 4.87 -0.34
N HIS A 48 10.31 5.40 0.10
CA HIS A 48 9.93 6.79 -0.14
C HIS A 48 9.14 7.35 1.05
N ASP A 49 9.11 8.67 1.14
CA ASP A 49 8.42 9.44 2.17
C ASP A 49 7.89 10.76 1.62
N GLY A 50 7.47 11.69 2.50
CA GLY A 50 6.94 12.99 2.10
C GLY A 50 7.95 13.95 1.45
N THR A 51 9.23 13.59 1.41
CA THR A 51 10.31 14.39 0.80
C THR A 51 10.78 13.86 -0.54
N THR A 52 10.26 12.69 -0.96
CA THR A 52 10.66 12.04 -2.21
C THR A 52 10.09 12.80 -3.42
N SER A 53 10.97 13.34 -4.27
CA SER A 53 10.58 14.06 -5.49
C SER A 53 10.54 13.17 -6.74
N HIS A 54 11.30 12.08 -6.75
CA HIS A 54 11.40 11.17 -7.88
C HIS A 54 11.43 9.73 -7.37
N LEU A 55 10.56 8.89 -7.91
CA LEU A 55 10.34 7.52 -7.47
C LEU A 55 10.19 6.58 -8.69
N PRO A 56 11.26 5.90 -9.11
CA PRO A 56 11.19 4.86 -10.11
C PRO A 56 10.56 3.58 -9.52
N LEU A 57 9.60 2.98 -10.23
CA LEU A 57 9.04 1.67 -9.89
C LEU A 57 9.61 0.63 -10.84
N TYR A 58 10.05 -0.50 -10.29
CA TYR A 58 10.76 -1.52 -11.04
C TYR A 58 9.93 -2.77 -11.20
N ASP A 59 9.90 -3.35 -12.40
CA ASP A 59 9.27 -4.65 -12.59
C ASP A 59 10.24 -5.75 -12.13
N ILE A 60 9.91 -6.38 -11.01
CA ILE A 60 10.70 -7.42 -10.36
C ILE A 60 10.01 -8.79 -10.43
N SER A 61 9.06 -8.98 -11.35
CA SER A 61 8.20 -10.18 -11.41
C SER A 61 9.00 -11.48 -11.28
N SER A 62 10.01 -11.70 -12.14
CA SER A 62 10.84 -12.92 -12.10
C SER A 62 11.57 -13.10 -10.77
N ARG A 63 12.17 -12.02 -10.24
CA ARG A 63 12.92 -12.07 -8.96
C ARG A 63 12.02 -12.35 -7.77
N TYR A 64 10.82 -11.78 -7.79
CA TYR A 64 9.83 -12.01 -6.75
C TYR A 64 9.42 -13.49 -6.72
N PHE A 65 9.03 -14.07 -7.86
CA PHE A 65 8.60 -15.47 -7.91
C PHE A 65 9.73 -16.45 -7.61
N GLU A 66 10.97 -16.13 -8.01
CA GLU A 66 12.16 -16.90 -7.64
C GLU A 66 12.42 -16.88 -6.12
N ALA A 67 12.30 -15.71 -5.48
CA ALA A 67 12.57 -15.56 -4.05
C ALA A 67 11.44 -16.08 -3.14
N ILE A 68 10.19 -15.87 -3.53
CA ILE A 68 9.00 -16.19 -2.72
C ILE A 68 8.54 -17.63 -2.93
N GLY A 69 8.52 -18.10 -4.18
CA GLY A 69 8.01 -19.42 -4.55
C GLY A 69 6.59 -19.66 -4.02
N ASP A 70 6.41 -20.77 -3.29
CA ASP A 70 5.14 -21.23 -2.70
C ASP A 70 4.83 -20.62 -1.32
N ALA A 71 5.57 -19.61 -0.88
CA ALA A 71 5.38 -19.05 0.46
C ALA A 71 4.04 -18.28 0.57
N PRO A 72 3.19 -18.60 1.56
CA PRO A 72 1.95 -17.86 1.78
C PRO A 72 2.22 -16.40 2.14
N ILE A 73 1.53 -15.46 1.49
CA ILE A 73 1.65 -14.04 1.76
C ILE A 73 1.34 -13.76 3.24
N GLY A 74 2.22 -13.03 3.91
CA GLY A 74 2.10 -12.71 5.34
C GLY A 74 2.64 -13.78 6.30
N SER A 75 3.09 -14.94 5.80
CA SER A 75 3.81 -15.93 6.62
C SER A 75 5.23 -15.47 6.97
N SER A 76 5.82 -16.02 8.04
CA SER A 76 7.21 -15.71 8.39
C SER A 76 8.20 -16.05 7.27
N LYS A 77 7.98 -17.16 6.55
CA LYS A 77 8.78 -17.53 5.38
C LYS A 77 8.68 -16.45 4.31
N TYR A 78 7.47 -15.99 4.00
CA TYR A 78 7.24 -14.92 3.04
C TYR A 78 7.94 -13.62 3.44
N THR A 79 7.78 -13.19 4.69
CA THR A 79 8.41 -11.96 5.20
C THR A 79 9.93 -12.03 5.13
N VAL A 80 10.53 -13.15 5.52
CA VAL A 80 11.98 -13.36 5.46
C VAL A 80 12.47 -13.38 4.00
N SER A 81 11.83 -14.18 3.14
CA SER A 81 12.17 -14.25 1.72
C SER A 81 12.08 -12.88 1.04
N LEU A 82 11.00 -12.13 1.30
CA LEU A 82 10.80 -10.80 0.72
C LEU A 82 11.82 -9.78 1.25
N GLY A 83 12.16 -9.85 2.54
CA GLY A 83 13.17 -8.98 3.16
C GLY A 83 14.60 -9.26 2.67
N MET A 84 14.90 -10.52 2.36
CA MET A 84 16.22 -10.96 1.84
C MET A 84 16.35 -10.83 0.32
N MET A 85 15.24 -10.62 -0.40
CA MET A 85 15.25 -10.43 -1.84
C MET A 85 16.13 -9.22 -2.21
N LYS A 86 17.03 -9.43 -3.17
CA LYS A 86 17.93 -8.37 -3.64
C LYS A 86 17.15 -7.24 -4.29
N ARG A 87 17.30 -6.02 -3.75
CA ARG A 87 16.60 -4.83 -4.26
C ARG A 87 17.17 -4.39 -5.60
N PRO A 88 16.34 -3.79 -6.47
CA PRO A 88 16.81 -3.01 -7.61
C PRO A 88 17.84 -1.97 -7.17
N LYS A 89 18.97 -1.89 -7.87
CA LYS A 89 20.02 -0.91 -7.59
C LYS A 89 19.67 0.47 -8.13
N GLY A 90 18.91 0.53 -9.22
CA GLY A 90 18.55 1.78 -9.89
C GLY A 90 19.68 2.43 -10.69
N ASP A 91 20.86 1.81 -10.78
CA ASP A 91 22.00 2.27 -11.57
C ASP A 91 22.05 1.68 -12.99
N GLY A 92 21.05 0.88 -13.37
CA GLY A 92 20.96 0.20 -14.66
C GLY A 92 21.84 -1.05 -14.79
N THR A 93 22.69 -1.35 -13.80
CA THR A 93 23.65 -2.48 -13.87
C THR A 93 23.02 -3.84 -13.60
N ASP A 94 21.79 -3.87 -13.09
CA ASP A 94 21.11 -5.09 -12.69
C ASP A 94 20.00 -5.51 -13.67
N HIS A 95 19.91 -4.84 -14.82
CA HIS A 95 18.99 -5.13 -15.93
C HIS A 95 17.52 -5.23 -15.53
N ILE A 96 17.12 -4.58 -14.44
CA ILE A 96 15.72 -4.53 -14.04
C ILE A 96 15.04 -3.36 -14.74
N PRO A 97 13.97 -3.58 -15.51
CA PRO A 97 13.28 -2.50 -16.18
C PRO A 97 12.55 -1.61 -15.17
N VAL A 98 12.66 -0.30 -15.39
CA VAL A 98 11.79 0.70 -14.76
C VAL A 98 10.45 0.66 -15.47
N ALA A 99 9.40 0.25 -14.77
CA ALA A 99 8.04 0.17 -15.31
C ALA A 99 7.31 1.52 -15.24
N TYR A 100 7.54 2.27 -14.17
CA TYR A 100 6.95 3.60 -14.00
C TYR A 100 7.97 4.58 -13.45
N ILE A 101 7.82 5.83 -13.87
CA ILE A 101 8.48 6.96 -13.23
C ILE A 101 7.41 7.79 -12.55
N VAL A 102 7.59 8.03 -11.25
CA VAL A 102 6.71 8.91 -10.49
C VAL A 102 7.48 10.16 -10.07
N ASN A 103 6.98 11.33 -10.45
CA ASN A 103 7.55 12.61 -10.06
C ASN A 103 6.58 13.34 -9.13
N PHE A 104 7.05 13.81 -7.99
CA PHE A 104 6.27 14.60 -7.04
C PHE A 104 6.73 16.06 -7.05
N THR A 105 5.77 16.98 -7.12
CA THR A 105 5.98 18.42 -7.09
C THR A 105 5.06 19.05 -6.04
N ALA A 106 5.47 20.21 -5.53
CA ALA A 106 4.62 21.01 -4.66
C ALA A 106 3.46 21.59 -5.49
N GLY A 107 2.23 21.35 -5.04
CA GLY A 107 1.02 21.95 -5.61
C GLY A 107 0.52 23.14 -4.80
N ASP A 108 -0.62 23.68 -5.21
CA ASP A 108 -1.26 24.80 -4.51
C ASP A 108 -1.78 24.40 -3.12
N LYS A 109 -1.74 25.34 -2.16
CA LYS A 109 -2.38 25.21 -0.82
C LYS A 109 -1.96 23.94 -0.06
N ASP A 110 -0.66 23.67 0.01
CA ASP A 110 -0.06 22.49 0.67
C ASP A 110 -0.44 21.13 0.05
N LYS A 111 -0.89 21.10 -1.20
CA LYS A 111 -1.10 19.85 -1.93
C LYS A 111 0.21 19.36 -2.51
N VAL A 112 0.31 18.05 -2.73
CA VAL A 112 1.40 17.43 -3.49
C VAL A 112 0.81 16.86 -4.77
N VAL A 113 1.39 17.21 -5.91
CA VAL A 113 1.01 16.67 -7.22
C VAL A 113 2.03 15.62 -7.61
N GLY A 114 1.58 14.42 -7.94
CA GLY A 114 2.39 13.32 -8.41
C GLY A 114 2.03 12.95 -9.85
N THR A 115 2.99 12.84 -10.75
CA THR A 115 2.77 12.36 -12.12
C THR A 115 3.31 10.94 -12.24
N VAL A 116 2.45 9.99 -12.57
CA VAL A 116 2.78 8.58 -12.82
C VAL A 116 2.86 8.37 -14.32
N GLU A 117 4.08 8.17 -14.82
CA GLU A 117 4.37 7.94 -16.23
C GLU A 117 4.74 6.47 -16.45
N TYR A 118 3.96 5.76 -17.27
CA TYR A 118 4.32 4.43 -17.73
C TYR A 118 5.51 4.49 -18.67
N ARG A 119 6.51 3.64 -18.44
CA ARG A 119 7.66 3.48 -19.33
C ARG A 119 7.45 2.24 -20.19
N VAL A 120 7.27 2.48 -21.48
CA VAL A 120 7.17 1.44 -22.50
C VAL A 120 8.40 0.52 -22.43
N GLN A 121 8.17 -0.79 -22.31
CA GLN A 121 9.22 -1.78 -22.51
C GLN A 121 9.72 -1.68 -23.96
N PRO A 122 11.03 -1.85 -24.22
CA PRO A 122 11.62 -1.63 -25.54
C PRO A 122 11.05 -2.49 -26.69
N ASP A 123 10.18 -3.47 -26.39
CA ASP A 123 9.61 -4.42 -27.34
C ASP A 123 8.10 -4.21 -27.62
N SER A 124 7.48 -3.14 -27.11
CA SER A 124 6.06 -2.84 -27.37
C SER A 124 5.91 -1.77 -28.46
N THR A 125 5.17 -2.12 -29.51
CA THR A 125 4.76 -1.24 -30.62
C THR A 125 3.65 -0.25 -30.25
N VAL A 126 3.20 -0.24 -29.00
CA VAL A 126 2.12 0.63 -28.52
C VAL A 126 2.72 1.91 -27.93
N ALA A 127 2.69 2.97 -28.73
CA ALA A 127 3.22 4.30 -28.44
C ALA A 127 2.31 5.18 -27.55
N ASP A 128 1.36 4.59 -26.82
CA ASP A 128 0.53 5.34 -25.88
C ASP A 128 1.16 5.27 -24.50
N ASN A 129 1.97 6.29 -24.18
CA ASN A 129 2.47 6.51 -22.83
C ASN A 129 1.27 6.83 -21.93
N ALA A 130 0.88 5.87 -21.09
CA ALA A 130 -0.10 6.12 -20.05
C ALA A 130 0.49 7.09 -19.02
N GLU A 131 -0.10 8.27 -18.93
CA GLU A 131 0.24 9.28 -17.93
C GLU A 131 -0.98 9.57 -17.06
N VAL A 132 -0.77 9.50 -15.75
CA VAL A 132 -1.81 9.76 -14.76
C VAL A 132 -1.27 10.77 -13.75
N GLU A 133 -2.02 11.83 -13.51
CA GLU A 133 -1.76 12.79 -12.45
C GLU A 133 -2.51 12.36 -11.20
N MET A 134 -1.85 12.38 -10.05
CA MET A 134 -2.45 12.24 -8.74
C MET A 134 -2.26 13.55 -7.96
N THR A 135 -3.30 14.01 -7.28
CA THR A 135 -3.22 15.12 -6.35
C THR A 135 -3.50 14.61 -4.96
N ILE A 136 -2.53 14.77 -4.06
CA ILE A 136 -2.61 14.37 -2.66
C ILE A 136 -2.96 15.61 -1.83
N GLY A 137 -4.14 15.56 -1.21
CA GLY A 137 -4.62 16.58 -0.29
C GLY A 137 -4.26 16.29 1.17
N LYS A 138 -4.53 17.26 2.05
CA LYS A 138 -4.47 17.09 3.52
C LYS A 138 -5.84 16.80 4.15
N THR A 139 -6.89 16.66 3.35
CA THR A 139 -8.25 16.42 3.87
C THR A 139 -8.31 15.07 4.58
N GLU A 140 -9.14 14.97 5.62
CA GLU A 140 -9.23 13.72 6.38
C GLU A 140 -10.04 12.64 5.68
N GLU A 141 -10.89 13.04 4.75
CA GLU A 141 -11.91 12.24 4.05
C GLU A 141 -11.39 11.59 2.77
N GLU A 142 -10.31 12.11 2.18
CA GLU A 142 -9.77 11.68 0.89
C GLU A 142 -8.27 11.41 1.00
N ALA A 143 -7.78 10.37 0.33
CA ALA A 143 -6.35 10.06 0.26
C ALA A 143 -5.68 10.81 -0.91
N CYS A 144 -6.31 10.77 -2.08
CA CYS A 144 -5.87 11.50 -3.27
C CYS A 144 -7.03 11.63 -4.28
N SER A 145 -6.80 12.45 -5.29
CA SER A 145 -7.62 12.53 -6.49
C SER A 145 -6.74 12.15 -7.69
N ILE A 146 -7.27 11.34 -8.60
CA ILE A 146 -6.53 10.78 -9.73
C ILE A 146 -7.17 11.29 -11.02
N LYS A 147 -6.38 11.94 -11.87
CA LYS A 147 -6.79 12.45 -13.16
C LYS A 147 -5.97 11.80 -14.25
N VAL A 148 -6.66 11.22 -15.23
CA VAL A 148 -6.02 10.60 -16.37
C VAL A 148 -5.64 11.68 -17.38
N ASN A 149 -4.36 11.81 -17.70
CA ASN A 149 -3.90 12.71 -18.76
C ASN A 149 -4.08 11.98 -20.09
N GLY A 150 -4.82 12.59 -21.02
CA GLY A 150 -5.04 12.01 -22.34
C GLY A 150 -5.49 13.06 -23.35
N ASN A 151 -5.21 12.80 -24.63
CA ASN A 151 -5.55 13.67 -25.77
C ASN A 151 -7.07 13.75 -26.08
N SER A 152 -7.93 13.32 -25.16
CA SER A 152 -9.39 13.41 -25.33
C SER A 152 -9.85 14.85 -25.08
N ALA A 153 -10.61 15.41 -26.02
CA ALA A 153 -11.20 16.76 -25.94
C ALA A 153 -12.27 16.90 -24.84
N GLN A 154 -12.62 15.82 -24.13
CA GLN A 154 -13.55 15.82 -23.01
C GLN A 154 -12.78 15.68 -21.69
N PRO A 155 -12.88 16.66 -20.77
CA PRO A 155 -12.33 16.53 -19.43
C PRO A 155 -12.98 15.34 -18.73
N ILE A 156 -12.18 14.36 -18.32
CA ILE A 156 -12.65 13.31 -17.41
C ILE A 156 -12.57 13.89 -16.00
N ASP A 157 -13.67 13.85 -15.26
CA ASP A 157 -13.70 14.29 -13.86
C ASP A 157 -12.67 13.49 -13.05
N PRO A 158 -11.92 14.16 -12.14
CA PRO A 158 -10.95 13.47 -11.30
C PRO A 158 -11.61 12.39 -10.44
N VAL A 159 -11.01 11.20 -10.43
CA VAL A 159 -11.44 10.08 -9.58
C VAL A 159 -10.95 10.33 -8.16
N THR A 160 -11.89 10.48 -7.23
CA THR A 160 -11.56 10.69 -5.82
C THR A 160 -11.37 9.35 -5.11
N VAL A 161 -10.30 9.22 -4.34
CA VAL A 161 -10.01 8.07 -3.47
C VAL A 161 -10.45 8.42 -2.05
N GLY A 162 -11.66 8.01 -1.69
CA GLY A 162 -12.26 8.26 -0.38
C GLY A 162 -11.75 7.31 0.69
N ILE A 163 -11.93 7.67 1.96
CA ILE A 163 -11.47 6.90 3.13
C ILE A 163 -12.66 6.48 3.99
N SER A 164 -12.68 5.23 4.43
CA SER A 164 -13.65 4.73 5.42
C SER A 164 -12.97 3.87 6.49
N TYR A 165 -13.65 3.59 7.60
CA TYR A 165 -13.10 2.79 8.71
C TYR A 165 -14.07 1.66 9.11
N PRO A 166 -14.26 0.66 8.25
CA PRO A 166 -15.22 -0.42 8.51
C PRO A 166 -14.78 -1.39 9.60
N ILE A 167 -13.47 -1.47 9.88
CA ILE A 167 -12.91 -2.32 10.94
C ILE A 167 -12.61 -1.47 12.19
N PRO A 168 -12.97 -1.94 13.40
CA PRO A 168 -12.57 -1.28 14.64
C PRO A 168 -11.06 -1.12 14.78
N PRO A 169 -10.55 -0.01 15.34
CA PRO A 169 -9.13 0.15 15.62
C PRO A 169 -8.58 -0.96 16.53
N SER A 170 -7.33 -1.38 16.29
CA SER A 170 -6.65 -2.33 17.17
C SER A 170 -5.89 -1.61 18.29
N GLU A 171 -5.97 -2.16 19.50
CA GLU A 171 -5.16 -1.73 20.63
C GLU A 171 -3.79 -2.42 20.57
N THR A 172 -2.72 -1.63 20.57
CA THR A 172 -1.34 -2.14 20.57
C THR A 172 -0.54 -1.49 21.70
N LYS A 173 0.64 -2.04 22.01
CA LYS A 173 1.56 -1.43 22.99
C LYS A 173 1.98 0.00 22.63
N VAL A 174 1.89 0.38 21.35
CA VAL A 174 2.29 1.70 20.84
C VAL A 174 1.10 2.64 20.62
N GLY A 175 -0.12 2.20 20.93
CA GLY A 175 -1.35 2.98 20.82
C GLY A 175 -2.41 2.31 19.94
N LYS A 176 -3.44 3.09 19.62
CA LYS A 176 -4.55 2.69 18.75
C LYS A 176 -4.12 2.76 17.29
N VAL A 177 -4.24 1.64 16.57
CA VAL A 177 -4.01 1.56 15.12
C VAL A 177 -5.35 1.58 14.41
N LYS A 178 -5.57 2.58 13.54
CA LYS A 178 -6.74 2.65 12.66
C LYS A 178 -6.51 1.81 11.40
N HIS A 179 -7.58 1.25 10.86
CA HIS A 179 -7.57 0.38 9.67
C HIS A 179 -8.43 0.98 8.56
N PRO A 180 -7.94 2.04 7.87
CA PRO A 180 -8.71 2.68 6.81
C PRO A 180 -8.84 1.77 5.60
N TYR A 181 -10.00 1.81 4.97
CA TYR A 181 -10.22 1.33 3.61
C TYR A 181 -10.21 2.52 2.66
N PHE A 182 -9.77 2.31 1.42
CA PHE A 182 -9.71 3.35 0.40
C PHE A 182 -10.52 2.95 -0.81
N HIS A 183 -11.58 3.70 -1.10
CA HIS A 183 -12.57 3.32 -2.11
C HIS A 183 -12.59 4.34 -3.25
N PHE A 184 -12.76 3.85 -4.47
CA PHE A 184 -12.81 4.68 -5.68
C PHE A 184 -13.51 3.92 -6.81
N ARG A 185 -13.88 4.64 -7.88
CA ARG A 185 -14.53 4.05 -9.07
C ARG A 185 -13.70 4.32 -10.31
N LEU A 186 -13.44 3.28 -11.09
CA LEU A 186 -12.70 3.37 -12.35
C LEU A 186 -13.52 2.79 -13.51
N PRO A 187 -13.34 3.32 -14.74
CA PRO A 187 -13.74 2.59 -15.93
C PRO A 187 -12.97 1.27 -16.01
N PHE A 188 -13.68 0.16 -16.02
CA PHE A 188 -13.15 -1.19 -16.18
C PHE A 188 -14.12 -2.00 -17.05
N GLU A 189 -13.63 -2.65 -18.10
CA GLU A 189 -14.47 -3.46 -19.02
C GLU A 189 -15.72 -2.70 -19.52
N SER A 190 -15.54 -1.43 -19.90
CA SER A 190 -16.60 -0.53 -20.39
C SER A 190 -17.66 -0.11 -19.36
N LYS A 191 -17.48 -0.40 -18.08
CA LYS A 191 -18.39 0.03 -17.00
C LYS A 191 -17.64 0.75 -15.87
N MET A 192 -18.36 1.57 -15.11
CA MET A 192 -17.82 2.15 -13.87
C MET A 192 -17.88 1.12 -12.76
N THR A 193 -16.71 0.63 -12.34
CA THR A 193 -16.57 -0.43 -11.34
C THR A 193 -16.01 0.14 -10.05
N GLN A 194 -16.51 -0.33 -8.90
CA GLN A 194 -16.00 0.06 -7.59
C GLN A 194 -14.83 -0.82 -7.15
N PHE A 195 -13.79 -0.16 -6.67
CA PHE A 195 -12.57 -0.76 -6.14
C PHE A 195 -12.28 -0.26 -4.73
N ASP A 196 -11.89 -1.20 -3.86
CA ASP A 196 -11.53 -0.90 -2.48
C ASP A 196 -10.16 -1.48 -2.14
N TRP A 197 -9.23 -0.64 -1.69
CA TRP A 197 -8.07 -1.10 -0.94
C TRP A 197 -8.48 -1.44 0.48
N GLN A 198 -8.46 -2.72 0.80
CA GLN A 198 -8.88 -3.27 2.09
C GLN A 198 -7.69 -3.83 2.87
N VAL A 199 -7.72 -3.64 4.18
CA VAL A 199 -6.76 -4.26 5.12
C VAL A 199 -7.50 -5.26 5.99
N HIS A 200 -6.89 -6.42 6.22
CA HIS A 200 -7.42 -7.47 7.07
C HIS A 200 -6.32 -7.92 8.04
N PRO A 201 -6.07 -7.16 9.12
CA PRO A 201 -4.87 -7.33 9.95
C PRO A 201 -4.76 -8.69 10.63
N VAL A 202 -5.89 -9.35 10.91
CA VAL A 202 -5.97 -10.68 11.55
C VAL A 202 -5.79 -11.77 10.50
N GLU A 203 -6.47 -11.66 9.37
CA GLU A 203 -6.54 -12.68 8.34
C GLU A 203 -5.27 -12.69 7.49
N HIS A 204 -4.83 -11.52 7.03
CA HIS A 204 -3.77 -11.34 6.05
C HIS A 204 -2.47 -10.74 6.62
N GLY A 205 -2.54 -10.23 7.85
CA GLY A 205 -1.43 -9.55 8.50
C GLY A 205 -1.50 -8.02 8.37
N PRO A 206 -0.81 -7.28 9.26
CA PRO A 206 -0.95 -5.82 9.37
C PRO A 206 -0.22 -5.01 8.28
N LEU A 207 0.54 -5.68 7.42
CA LEU A 207 1.41 -5.06 6.41
C LEU A 207 0.93 -5.28 4.98
N ARG A 208 -0.33 -5.71 4.82
CA ARG A 208 -0.93 -6.04 3.52
C ARG A 208 -2.22 -5.28 3.29
N TYR A 209 -2.30 -4.62 2.15
CA TYR A 209 -3.54 -4.11 1.57
C TYR A 209 -3.88 -4.90 0.33
N THR A 210 -5.16 -5.24 0.17
CA THR A 210 -5.69 -5.98 -0.98
C THR A 210 -6.69 -5.10 -1.70
N LEU A 211 -6.42 -4.78 -2.96
CA LEU A 211 -7.39 -4.12 -3.82
C LEU A 211 -8.40 -5.15 -4.26
N VAL A 212 -9.67 -4.94 -3.92
CA VAL A 212 -10.77 -5.79 -4.36
C VAL A 212 -11.65 -5.05 -5.33
N ARG A 213 -12.11 -5.76 -6.35
CA ARG A 213 -13.22 -5.34 -7.22
C ARG A 213 -14.50 -5.77 -6.53
N LEU A 214 -15.35 -4.79 -6.20
CA LEU A 214 -16.67 -5.11 -5.65
C LEU A 214 -17.61 -5.52 -6.78
N PRO A 215 -18.47 -6.52 -6.55
CA PRO A 215 -19.44 -6.93 -7.53
C PRO A 215 -20.46 -5.82 -7.78
N GLU A 216 -21.00 -5.78 -9.00
CA GLU A 216 -22.16 -4.93 -9.28
C GLU A 216 -23.36 -5.43 -8.46
N GLU A 217 -24.13 -4.51 -7.88
CA GLU A 217 -25.44 -4.82 -7.29
C GLU A 217 -26.40 -5.22 -8.42
N THR A 218 -26.29 -6.45 -8.92
CA THR A 218 -27.29 -7.01 -9.83
C THR A 218 -28.46 -7.49 -9.00
N ALA A 219 -29.67 -7.00 -9.32
CA ALA A 219 -30.93 -7.31 -8.64
C ALA A 219 -31.41 -8.77 -8.79
N ASP A 220 -30.57 -9.67 -9.31
CA ASP A 220 -30.92 -11.09 -9.46
C ASP A 220 -30.53 -11.87 -8.20
N GLU A 221 -31.55 -12.18 -7.40
CA GLU A 221 -31.53 -13.04 -6.20
C GLU A 221 -31.28 -14.53 -6.53
N SER A 222 -30.31 -14.85 -7.39
CA SER A 222 -29.92 -16.22 -7.71
C SER A 222 -28.60 -16.63 -7.04
N SER A 223 -28.74 -16.97 -5.76
CA SER A 223 -28.00 -18.02 -5.02
C SER A 223 -26.48 -18.21 -5.20
N THR A 224 -25.67 -17.17 -5.34
CA THR A 224 -24.27 -17.16 -4.86
C THR A 224 -23.92 -15.72 -4.50
N GLU A 225 -23.62 -15.44 -3.23
CA GLU A 225 -23.14 -14.11 -2.82
C GLU A 225 -21.95 -13.74 -3.72
N PRO A 226 -22.02 -12.64 -4.47
CA PRO A 226 -20.97 -12.33 -5.41
C PRO A 226 -19.71 -11.98 -4.62
N LYS A 227 -18.69 -12.83 -4.78
CA LYS A 227 -17.46 -12.75 -4.00
C LYS A 227 -16.57 -11.64 -4.58
N ALA A 228 -16.14 -10.70 -3.74
CA ALA A 228 -15.19 -9.67 -4.14
C ALA A 228 -13.93 -10.30 -4.74
N GLU A 229 -13.55 -9.84 -5.92
CA GLU A 229 -12.40 -10.37 -6.67
C GLU A 229 -11.13 -9.62 -6.28
N ILE A 230 -10.05 -10.34 -5.98
CA ILE A 230 -8.75 -9.71 -5.68
C ILE A 230 -8.18 -9.16 -6.98
N HIS A 231 -8.01 -7.85 -7.07
CA HIS A 231 -7.45 -7.21 -8.26
C HIS A 231 -5.97 -6.86 -8.11
N ALA A 232 -5.51 -6.50 -6.92
CA ALA A 232 -4.10 -6.22 -6.64
C ALA A 232 -3.77 -6.46 -5.17
N ILE A 233 -2.49 -6.65 -4.84
CA ILE A 233 -2.02 -6.76 -3.45
C ILE A 233 -0.80 -5.86 -3.27
N TYR A 234 -0.88 -4.91 -2.34
CA TYR A 234 0.31 -4.24 -1.82
C TYR A 234 0.77 -4.94 -0.54
N HIS A 235 2.05 -5.27 -0.47
CA HIS A 235 2.68 -5.76 0.75
C HIS A 235 3.89 -4.90 1.10
N HIS A 236 3.87 -4.33 2.30
CA HIS A 236 4.98 -3.54 2.84
C HIS A 236 6.16 -4.45 3.18
N ILE A 237 7.38 -4.02 2.87
CA ILE A 237 8.59 -4.76 3.21
C ILE A 237 9.11 -4.26 4.54
N GLY A 238 9.11 -5.15 5.53
CA GLY A 238 9.58 -4.84 6.87
C GLY A 238 8.85 -5.65 7.92
N LEU A 239 9.00 -5.22 9.16
CA LEU A 239 8.29 -5.74 10.32
C LEU A 239 7.54 -4.59 10.97
N GLY A 240 6.31 -4.84 11.41
CA GLY A 240 5.50 -3.80 12.02
C GLY A 240 4.13 -4.33 12.44
N VAL A 241 3.45 -3.55 13.28
CA VAL A 241 2.08 -3.81 13.73
C VAL A 241 1.04 -3.03 12.91
N SER A 242 1.50 -2.14 12.02
CA SER A 242 0.70 -1.27 11.16
C SER A 242 1.52 -0.78 9.97
N MET A 243 0.82 -0.31 8.92
CA MET A 243 1.42 0.42 7.79
C MET A 243 1.49 1.94 7.98
N SER A 244 0.94 2.43 9.09
CA SER A 244 1.27 3.77 9.57
C SER A 244 2.70 3.72 10.12
N VAL A 245 3.63 4.15 9.27
CA VAL A 245 5.07 4.29 9.53
C VAL A 245 5.57 5.54 8.79
N SER A 246 6.77 6.03 9.09
CA SER A 246 7.30 7.28 8.51
C SER A 246 7.68 7.21 7.03
N HIS A 247 7.81 6.02 6.47
CA HIS A 247 8.20 5.77 5.08
C HIS A 247 7.49 4.54 4.55
N SER A 248 7.42 4.40 3.24
CA SER A 248 6.82 3.24 2.60
C SER A 248 7.83 2.58 1.67
N GLU A 249 7.89 1.25 1.68
CA GLU A 249 8.76 0.42 0.84
C GLU A 249 8.03 -0.91 0.67
N GLY A 250 7.87 -1.41 -0.55
CA GLY A 250 6.93 -2.50 -0.75
C GLY A 250 7.00 -3.18 -2.10
N VAL A 251 6.14 -4.19 -2.26
CA VAL A 251 5.81 -4.78 -3.55
C VAL A 251 4.32 -4.58 -3.82
N LEU A 252 4.00 -4.30 -5.08
CA LEU A 252 2.65 -4.25 -5.61
C LEU A 252 2.49 -5.38 -6.61
N LEU A 253 1.65 -6.36 -6.27
CA LEU A 253 1.29 -7.48 -7.12
C LEU A 253 0.05 -7.11 -7.93
N LEU A 254 0.12 -7.36 -9.23
CA LEU A 254 -0.84 -6.94 -10.24
C LEU A 254 -1.11 -8.11 -11.21
N PRO A 255 -2.25 -8.07 -11.92
CA PRO A 255 -2.44 -8.91 -13.09
C PRO A 255 -1.43 -8.56 -14.19
N PRO A 256 -1.28 -9.39 -15.23
CA PRO A 256 -0.57 -8.98 -16.44
C PRO A 256 -1.04 -7.60 -16.92
N CYS A 257 -0.10 -6.74 -17.32
CA CYS A 257 -0.41 -5.39 -17.79
C CYS A 257 -1.15 -5.46 -19.14
N ALA A 258 -2.48 -5.53 -19.10
CA ALA A 258 -3.34 -5.50 -20.27
C ALA A 258 -3.66 -4.06 -20.70
N ASP A 259 -3.82 -3.16 -19.73
CA ASP A 259 -4.07 -1.73 -19.93
C ASP A 259 -3.15 -0.90 -19.02
N PRO A 260 -2.08 -0.29 -19.58
CA PRO A 260 -1.16 0.55 -18.82
C PRO A 260 -1.85 1.73 -18.13
N LYS A 261 -2.99 2.20 -18.65
CA LYS A 261 -3.74 3.32 -18.07
C LYS A 261 -4.43 2.91 -16.78
N SER A 262 -5.14 1.78 -16.81
CA SER A 262 -5.74 1.18 -15.61
C SER A 262 -4.68 0.82 -14.57
N GLU A 263 -3.56 0.23 -14.99
CA GLU A 263 -2.45 -0.09 -14.08
C GLU A 263 -1.85 1.19 -13.47
N ALA A 264 -1.65 2.27 -14.24
CA ALA A 264 -1.18 3.55 -13.73
C ALA A 264 -2.13 4.17 -12.70
N MET A 265 -3.46 4.02 -12.88
CA MET A 265 -4.45 4.44 -11.87
C MET A 265 -4.35 3.62 -10.58
N ILE A 266 -4.11 2.31 -10.68
CA ILE A 266 -3.86 1.46 -9.50
C ILE A 266 -2.58 1.90 -8.79
N VAL A 267 -1.50 2.16 -9.54
CA VAL A 267 -0.23 2.70 -9.02
C VAL A 267 -0.45 4.04 -8.31
N ALA A 268 -1.20 4.96 -8.92
CA ALA A 268 -1.53 6.25 -8.32
C ALA A 268 -2.36 6.07 -7.03
N SER A 269 -3.35 5.17 -7.03
CA SER A 269 -4.20 4.90 -5.86
C SER A 269 -3.41 4.33 -4.69
N VAL A 270 -2.47 3.39 -4.92
CA VAL A 270 -1.65 2.83 -3.85
C VAL A 270 -0.68 3.88 -3.29
N LEU A 271 -0.14 4.76 -4.13
CA LEU A 271 0.77 5.82 -3.67
C LEU A 271 0.04 6.88 -2.83
N GLY A 272 -1.18 7.26 -3.24
CA GLY A 272 -2.06 8.12 -2.43
C GLY A 272 -2.45 7.47 -1.10
N MET A 273 -2.82 6.19 -1.12
CA MET A 273 -3.06 5.39 0.09
C MET A 273 -1.85 5.40 1.03
N LEU A 274 -0.66 5.08 0.52
CA LEU A 274 0.56 5.03 1.31
C LEU A 274 0.88 6.39 1.92
N TRP A 275 0.72 7.47 1.16
CA TRP A 275 0.89 8.82 1.68
C TRP A 275 -0.04 9.10 2.87
N ARG A 276 -1.33 8.77 2.72
CA ARG A 276 -2.31 8.96 3.78
C ARG A 276 -1.98 8.13 5.02
N LEU A 277 -1.59 6.87 4.84
CA LEU A 277 -1.23 5.97 5.95
C LEU A 277 -0.09 6.52 6.80
N ARG A 278 0.93 7.14 6.18
CA ARG A 278 2.02 7.83 6.92
C ARG A 278 1.51 8.98 7.79
N GLY A 279 0.47 9.68 7.34
CA GLY A 279 -0.15 10.78 8.07
C GLY A 279 -1.06 10.34 9.23
N LEU A 280 -1.42 9.06 9.34
CA LEU A 280 -2.29 8.56 10.41
C LEU A 280 -1.57 8.36 11.74
N ASP A 281 -0.23 8.37 11.76
CA ASP A 281 0.60 8.28 12.98
C ASP A 281 0.64 9.57 13.82
N GLY A 282 -0.45 10.33 13.85
CA GLY A 282 -0.63 11.53 14.66
C GLY A 282 -0.76 11.29 16.18
N GLY A 283 -0.35 10.12 16.69
CA GLY A 283 -0.30 9.81 18.13
C GLY A 283 0.80 10.54 18.91
N LYS A 284 1.57 11.43 18.26
CA LYS A 284 2.27 12.53 18.94
C LYS A 284 1.48 13.79 18.63
N GLY A 285 0.68 14.22 19.62
CA GLY A 285 -0.19 15.38 19.51
C GLY A 285 0.50 16.54 18.81
N THR A 286 -0.20 17.10 17.84
CA THR A 286 -0.09 18.49 17.45
C THR A 286 -0.03 19.34 18.71
N LYS A 287 1.18 19.70 19.15
CA LYS A 287 1.43 20.81 20.08
C LYS A 287 1.23 22.14 19.34
N GLU A 288 0.10 22.29 18.67
CA GLU A 288 -0.34 23.52 18.02
C GLU A 288 -1.85 23.67 18.17
N ALA A 289 -2.35 23.52 19.40
CA ALA A 289 -3.68 23.96 19.76
C ALA A 289 -3.80 24.21 21.27
N GLU A 290 -2.88 24.98 21.87
CA GLU A 290 -3.15 25.69 23.13
C GLU A 290 -2.13 26.82 23.37
N LYS A 291 -2.14 27.83 22.49
CA LYS A 291 -1.75 29.19 22.88
C LYS A 291 -3.01 29.98 23.25
N THR A 292 -3.75 29.48 24.22
CA THR A 292 -4.69 30.30 24.98
C THR A 292 -3.89 31.16 25.95
N THR A 293 -3.62 32.38 25.50
CA THR A 293 -3.58 33.61 26.30
C THR A 293 -3.68 33.43 27.83
N LYS A 294 -2.54 33.26 28.51
CA LYS A 294 -2.40 33.65 29.92
C LYS A 294 -1.59 34.94 30.00
N LYS A 295 -2.30 36.07 29.87
CA LYS A 295 -1.82 37.38 30.31
C LYS A 295 -1.83 37.44 31.84
N HIS A 296 -0.65 37.76 32.38
CA HIS A 296 -0.34 38.46 33.63
C HIS A 296 -0.92 38.00 34.98
N ARG A 297 0.02 37.71 35.90
CA ARG A 297 0.19 38.42 37.19
C ARG A 297 1.62 38.17 37.69
N PHE A 298 2.54 39.08 37.39
CA PHE A 298 3.14 40.02 38.36
C PHE A 298 3.62 39.37 39.67
N GLY A 299 4.93 39.36 39.84
CA GLY A 299 5.63 38.99 41.07
C GLY A 299 7.13 39.30 40.97
N SER A 300 7.48 40.51 40.54
CA SER A 300 8.84 41.03 40.64
C SER A 300 8.88 42.03 41.79
N VAL A 301 9.53 41.67 42.89
CA VAL A 301 9.93 42.63 43.92
C VAL A 301 11.38 42.34 44.29
N LYS A 302 12.28 43.17 43.74
CA LYS A 302 13.61 43.40 44.31
C LYS A 302 13.51 44.57 45.29
N LYS A 303 14.13 44.36 46.46
CA LYS A 303 14.71 45.30 47.46
C LYS A 303 14.62 46.81 47.19
N ILE A 304 14.42 47.59 48.27
CA ILE A 304 15.33 48.64 48.81
C ILE A 304 14.85 49.14 50.19
N LEU A 305 15.83 49.62 50.98
CA LEU A 305 15.91 49.97 52.41
C LEU A 305 15.38 51.37 52.83
N ASN A 306 15.46 51.60 54.16
CA ASN A 306 15.38 52.85 54.98
C ASN A 306 13.99 53.15 55.57
N GLY A 307 13.77 53.50 56.85
CA GLY A 307 14.62 53.76 58.02
C GLY A 307 13.80 54.59 59.05
N GLY A 308 14.04 54.43 60.35
CA GLY A 308 13.84 55.46 61.38
C GLY A 308 12.49 55.56 62.13
N SER A 309 12.42 54.97 63.32
CA SER A 309 12.35 55.68 64.61
C SER A 309 12.55 54.69 65.75
#